data_AF-A0A7J8VX58-F1
#
_entry.id   AF-A0A7J8VX58-F1
#
_cell.length_a   1.000
_cell.length_b   1.000
_cell.length_c   1.000
_cell.angle_alpha   90.00
_cell.angle_beta   90.00
_cell.angle_gamma   90.00
#
_symmetry.space_group_name_H-M   'P 1'
#
loop_
_entity.id
_entity.type
_entity.pdbx_description
1 polymer ?
#
loop_
_entity_poly.entity_id
_entity_poly.type
_entity_poly.pdbx_seq_one_letter_code
_entity_poly.pdbx_strand_id
1 'polypeptide(L)'
;MAAKKLEQMGPVTKNEWIMVGTMLLAVTLWVCGDTLGIPSVVAAMIGLSMLLLLGVLDWDDCLSEKSAWDTLAWFAVLVGMAGQLTNLGIVSWMSGCVAKSLQSLSLSWPVAFVILQASYFLIHYLFASQTGHVGALYSAFLAMHLAAGVPGVLAAMALAYNTNLFGSITHYSSGQAAVYYGGAFLFPRTL
;
A
#
# COMPACT_ATOMS: atom_id res chain seq x y z
N MET A 1 7.53 -8.75 -34.72
CA MET A 1 6.70 -9.72 -33.96
C MET A 1 5.49 -9.04 -33.29
N ALA A 2 5.65 -7.88 -32.63
CA ALA A 2 4.54 -7.12 -32.05
C ALA A 2 3.48 -6.64 -33.06
N ALA A 3 3.89 -6.04 -34.20
CA ALA A 3 2.97 -5.57 -35.23
C ALA A 3 2.08 -6.69 -35.83
N LYS A 4 2.65 -7.90 -36.03
CA LYS A 4 1.90 -9.08 -36.49
C LYS A 4 0.89 -9.59 -35.47
N LYS A 5 1.20 -9.54 -34.16
CA LYS A 5 0.24 -9.89 -33.11
C LYS A 5 -0.89 -8.86 -33.03
N LEU A 6 -0.61 -7.58 -33.26
CA LEU A 6 -1.63 -6.53 -33.31
C LEU A 6 -2.60 -6.73 -34.48
N GLU A 7 -2.09 -7.07 -35.67
CA GLU A 7 -2.95 -7.45 -36.80
C GLU A 7 -3.82 -8.68 -36.50
N GLN A 8 -3.29 -9.65 -35.74
CA GLN A 8 -4.04 -10.85 -35.34
C GLN A 8 -5.12 -10.60 -34.27
N MET A 9 -4.96 -9.56 -33.43
CA MET A 9 -5.96 -9.19 -32.41
C MET A 9 -7.20 -8.55 -33.03
N GLY A 10 -7.08 -7.96 -34.22
CA GLY A 10 -8.20 -7.32 -34.91
C GLY A 10 -8.58 -5.95 -34.35
N PRO A 11 -9.70 -5.36 -34.82
CA PRO A 11 -10.14 -4.05 -34.38
C PRO A 11 -10.59 -4.07 -32.91
N VAL A 12 -10.40 -2.93 -32.22
CA VAL A 12 -10.79 -2.77 -30.82
C VAL A 12 -12.29 -3.01 -30.66
N THR A 13 -12.64 -3.92 -29.77
CA THR A 13 -14.01 -4.31 -29.48
C THR A 13 -14.72 -3.26 -28.64
N LYS A 14 -16.06 -3.33 -28.62
CA LYS A 14 -16.88 -2.44 -27.80
C LYS A 14 -16.53 -2.55 -26.31
N ASN A 15 -16.28 -3.76 -25.81
CA ASN A 15 -15.96 -3.99 -24.40
C ASN A 15 -14.59 -3.41 -24.03
N GLU A 16 -13.60 -3.50 -24.93
CA GLU A 16 -12.29 -2.86 -24.73
C GLU A 16 -12.40 -1.33 -24.67
N TRP A 17 -13.23 -0.72 -25.52
CA TRP A 17 -13.51 0.73 -25.44
C TRP A 17 -14.15 1.14 -24.13
N ILE A 18 -15.12 0.36 -23.64
CA ILE A 18 -15.77 0.61 -22.35
C ILE A 18 -14.77 0.48 -21.20
N MET A 19 -13.90 -0.53 -21.25
CA MET A 19 -12.85 -0.73 -20.24
C MET A 19 -11.88 0.45 -20.20
N VAL A 20 -11.39 0.91 -21.36
CA VAL A 20 -10.52 2.09 -21.46
C VAL A 20 -11.22 3.35 -20.93
N GLY A 21 -12.49 3.58 -21.32
CA GLY A 21 -13.27 4.71 -20.84
C GLY A 21 -13.44 4.70 -19.31
N THR A 22 -13.72 3.53 -18.75
CA THR A 22 -13.86 3.34 -17.29
C THR A 22 -12.54 3.60 -16.57
N MET A 23 -11.42 3.13 -17.14
CA MET A 23 -10.09 3.36 -16.57
C MET A 23 -9.72 4.86 -16.58
N LEU A 24 -9.96 5.56 -17.70
CA LEU A 24 -9.72 7.01 -17.79
C LEU A 24 -10.57 7.80 -16.79
N LEU A 25 -11.83 7.40 -16.61
CA LEU A 25 -12.72 7.99 -15.62
C LEU A 25 -12.20 7.76 -14.19
N ALA A 26 -11.79 6.55 -13.84
CA ALA A 26 -11.24 6.23 -12.53
C ALA A 26 -9.97 7.06 -12.23
N VAL A 27 -9.05 7.16 -13.21
CA VAL A 27 -7.84 8.00 -13.07
C VAL A 27 -8.19 9.47 -12.90
N THR A 28 -9.15 9.98 -13.66
CA THR A 28 -9.62 11.38 -13.55
C THR A 28 -10.21 11.64 -12.18
N LEU A 29 -11.04 10.72 -11.66
CA LEU A 29 -11.61 10.81 -10.32
C LEU A 29 -10.54 10.72 -9.23
N TRP A 30 -9.46 9.97 -9.42
CA TRP A 30 -8.34 9.97 -8.48
C TRP A 30 -7.55 11.27 -8.49
N VAL A 31 -7.27 11.84 -9.66
CA VAL A 31 -6.53 13.11 -9.77
C VAL A 31 -7.37 14.27 -9.23
N CYS A 32 -8.67 14.28 -9.50
CA CYS A 32 -9.60 15.32 -9.05
C CYS A 32 -10.31 14.96 -7.74
N GLY A 33 -9.90 13.89 -7.05
CA GLY A 33 -10.62 13.37 -5.87
C GLY A 33 -10.73 14.39 -4.76
N ASP A 34 -9.62 15.08 -4.45
CA ASP A 34 -9.58 16.10 -3.39
C ASP A 34 -10.41 17.34 -3.74
N THR A 35 -10.47 17.74 -5.02
CA THR A 35 -11.25 18.92 -5.46
C THR A 35 -12.74 18.62 -5.56
N LEU A 36 -13.11 17.38 -5.88
CA LEU A 36 -14.50 16.92 -5.99
C LEU A 36 -15.05 16.34 -4.68
N GLY A 37 -14.20 16.14 -3.66
CA GLY A 37 -14.58 15.51 -2.40
C GLY A 37 -14.92 14.02 -2.56
N ILE A 38 -14.34 13.35 -3.55
CA ILE A 38 -14.59 11.93 -3.87
C ILE A 38 -13.43 11.10 -3.32
N PRO A 39 -13.67 10.24 -2.30
CA PRO A 39 -12.65 9.33 -1.79
C PRO A 39 -12.19 8.32 -2.86
N SER A 40 -10.92 7.93 -2.82
CA SER A 40 -10.33 6.99 -3.80
C SER A 40 -11.07 5.65 -3.89
N VAL A 41 -11.59 5.16 -2.77
CA VAL A 41 -12.40 3.93 -2.70
C VAL A 41 -13.72 4.09 -3.46
N VAL A 42 -14.36 5.26 -3.35
CA VAL A 42 -15.62 5.55 -4.07
C VAL A 42 -15.36 5.59 -5.57
N ALA A 43 -14.27 6.21 -6.01
CA ALA A 43 -13.86 6.21 -7.42
C ALA A 43 -13.66 4.79 -7.98
N ALA A 44 -13.01 3.91 -7.21
CA ALA A 44 -12.83 2.50 -7.57
C ALA A 44 -14.17 1.74 -7.65
N MET A 45 -15.09 1.98 -6.70
CA MET A 45 -16.43 1.38 -6.70
C MET A 45 -17.29 1.86 -7.86
N ILE A 46 -17.20 3.14 -8.25
CA ILE A 46 -17.84 3.66 -9.46
C ILE A 46 -17.31 2.93 -10.69
N GLY A 47 -15.99 2.77 -10.80
CA GLY A 47 -15.34 2.01 -11.87
C GLY A 47 -15.88 0.57 -11.99
N LEU A 48 -15.84 -0.18 -10.89
CA LEU A 48 -16.37 -1.55 -10.83
C LEU A 48 -17.86 -1.62 -11.20
N SER A 49 -18.67 -0.69 -10.67
CA SER A 49 -20.10 -0.64 -10.96
C SER A 49 -20.38 -0.40 -12.45
N MET A 50 -19.62 0.48 -13.11
CA MET A 50 -19.77 0.71 -14.55
C MET A 50 -19.39 -0.52 -15.37
N LEU A 51 -18.32 -1.22 -15.02
CA LEU A 51 -17.90 -2.44 -15.73
C LEU A 51 -18.97 -3.55 -15.63
N LEU A 52 -19.58 -3.72 -14.45
CA LEU A 52 -20.68 -4.66 -14.23
C LEU A 52 -21.95 -4.25 -14.99
N LEU A 53 -22.36 -2.97 -14.90
CA LEU A 53 -23.58 -2.48 -15.55
C LEU A 53 -23.49 -2.52 -17.08
N LEU A 54 -22.30 -2.32 -17.64
CA LEU A 54 -22.07 -2.33 -19.09
C LEU A 54 -21.75 -3.74 -19.63
N GLY A 55 -21.74 -4.76 -18.78
CA GLY A 55 -21.51 -6.16 -19.16
C GLY A 55 -20.09 -6.43 -19.65
N VAL A 56 -19.11 -5.65 -19.18
CA VAL A 56 -17.69 -5.92 -19.43
C VAL A 56 -17.14 -6.94 -18.44
N LEU A 57 -17.66 -6.92 -17.21
CA LEU A 57 -17.43 -7.93 -16.20
C LEU A 57 -18.76 -8.53 -15.77
N ASP A 58 -18.76 -9.83 -15.52
CA ASP A 58 -19.84 -10.51 -14.83
C ASP A 58 -19.57 -10.58 -13.32
N TRP A 59 -20.63 -10.81 -12.54
CA TRP A 59 -20.48 -10.96 -11.09
C TRP A 59 -19.62 -12.17 -10.72
N ASP A 60 -19.69 -13.24 -11.51
CA ASP A 60 -18.86 -14.44 -11.34
C ASP A 60 -17.37 -14.16 -11.58
N ASP A 61 -17.02 -13.21 -12.46
CA ASP A 61 -15.63 -12.75 -12.62
C ASP A 61 -15.12 -12.13 -11.31
N CYS A 62 -15.96 -11.33 -10.65
CA CYS A 62 -15.61 -10.70 -9.37
C CYS A 62 -15.49 -11.73 -8.23
N LEU A 63 -16.35 -12.75 -8.20
CA LEU A 63 -16.30 -13.81 -7.19
C LEU A 63 -15.10 -14.75 -7.40
N SER A 64 -14.73 -14.99 -8.65
CA SER A 64 -13.64 -15.90 -9.00
C SER A 64 -12.24 -15.26 -8.90
N GLU A 65 -12.16 -13.94 -8.74
CA GLU A 65 -10.92 -13.19 -8.55
C GLU A 65 -10.31 -13.41 -7.14
N LYS A 66 -9.76 -14.60 -6.92
CA LYS A 66 -9.23 -15.05 -5.61
C LYS A 66 -8.16 -14.12 -5.04
N SER A 67 -7.36 -13.48 -5.89
CA SER A 67 -6.28 -12.59 -5.42
C SER A 67 -6.83 -11.36 -4.69
N ALA A 68 -7.93 -10.78 -5.19
CA ALA A 68 -8.58 -9.64 -4.54
C ALA A 68 -9.17 -10.02 -3.18
N TRP A 69 -9.84 -11.18 -3.09
CA TRP A 69 -10.43 -11.67 -1.84
C TRP A 69 -9.39 -12.04 -0.78
N ASP A 70 -8.32 -12.71 -1.19
CA ASP A 70 -7.20 -13.05 -0.30
C ASP A 70 -6.55 -11.78 0.28
N THR A 71 -6.29 -10.81 -0.60
CA THR A 71 -5.76 -9.49 -0.23
C THR A 71 -6.68 -8.78 0.77
N LEU A 72 -7.99 -8.73 0.49
CA LEU A 72 -8.98 -8.11 1.36
C LEU A 72 -9.03 -8.76 2.74
N ALA A 73 -9.08 -10.10 2.80
CA ALA A 73 -9.23 -10.85 4.05
C ALA A 73 -8.02 -10.65 4.98
N TRP A 74 -6.81 -10.82 4.47
CA TRP A 74 -5.61 -10.67 5.28
C TRP A 74 -5.36 -9.21 5.69
N PHE A 75 -5.64 -8.23 4.80
CA PHE A 75 -5.56 -6.81 5.17
C PHE A 75 -6.57 -6.43 6.25
N ALA A 76 -7.81 -6.90 6.16
CA ALA A 76 -8.84 -6.61 7.15
C ALA A 76 -8.43 -7.10 8.55
N VAL A 77 -7.89 -8.32 8.64
CA VAL A 77 -7.41 -8.89 9.91
C VAL A 77 -6.21 -8.09 10.44
N LEU A 78 -5.20 -7.81 9.60
CA LEU A 78 -4.01 -7.06 10.02
C LEU A 78 -4.34 -5.66 10.52
N VAL A 79 -5.12 -4.89 9.74
CA VAL A 79 -5.54 -3.53 10.12
C VAL A 79 -6.41 -3.57 11.38
N GLY A 80 -7.30 -4.56 11.49
CA GLY A 80 -8.11 -4.78 12.69
C GLY A 80 -7.27 -5.04 13.94
N MET A 81 -6.28 -5.94 13.87
CA MET A 81 -5.37 -6.25 14.98
C MET A 81 -4.51 -5.06 15.37
N ALA A 82 -3.95 -4.34 14.38
CA ALA A 82 -3.19 -3.12 14.62
C ALA A 82 -4.03 -2.03 15.31
N GLY A 83 -5.28 -1.87 14.88
CA GLY A 83 -6.25 -0.98 15.52
C GLY A 83 -6.48 -1.36 16.99
N GLN A 84 -6.64 -2.65 17.30
CA GLN A 84 -6.78 -3.13 18.68
C GLN A 84 -5.54 -2.89 19.53
N LEU A 85 -4.33 -3.15 19.01
CA LEU A 85 -3.08 -2.83 19.71
C LEU A 85 -2.95 -1.34 20.03
N THR A 86 -3.42 -0.48 19.12
CA THR A 86 -3.47 0.96 19.31
C THR A 86 -4.49 1.33 20.39
N ASN A 87 -5.71 0.81 20.32
CA ASN A 87 -6.79 1.08 21.27
C ASN A 87 -6.49 0.59 22.69
N LEU A 88 -5.81 -0.56 22.82
CA LEU A 88 -5.34 -1.09 24.10
C LEU A 88 -4.16 -0.30 24.68
N GLY A 89 -3.65 0.71 23.97
CA GLY A 89 -2.55 1.56 24.42
C GLY A 89 -1.17 0.90 24.36
N ILE A 90 -1.06 -0.30 23.79
CA ILE A 90 0.23 -1.03 23.66
C ILE A 90 1.19 -0.22 22.78
N VAL A 91 0.68 0.34 21.69
CA VAL A 91 1.44 1.23 20.80
C VAL A 91 1.95 2.46 21.54
N SER A 92 1.09 3.12 22.33
CA SER A 92 1.44 4.30 23.13
C SER A 92 2.43 4.00 24.25
N TRP A 93 2.29 2.83 24.89
CA TRP A 93 3.21 2.37 25.94
C TRP A 93 4.60 2.08 25.37
N MET A 94 4.68 1.30 24.28
CA MET A 94 5.94 0.94 23.63
C MET A 94 6.66 2.18 23.07
N SER A 95 5.92 3.07 22.41
CA SER A 95 6.47 4.35 21.93
C SER A 95 6.99 5.22 23.07
N GLY A 96 6.29 5.25 24.22
CA GLY A 96 6.75 5.92 25.43
C GLY A 96 8.05 5.33 26.00
N CYS A 97 8.21 4.00 26.00
CA CYS A 97 9.45 3.35 26.43
C CYS A 97 10.63 3.71 25.51
N VAL A 98 10.44 3.65 24.19
CA VAL A 98 11.49 4.01 23.22
C VAL A 98 11.83 5.50 23.31
N ALA A 99 10.82 6.38 23.40
CA ALA A 99 11.04 7.82 23.56
C ALA A 99 11.82 8.14 24.84
N LYS A 100 11.49 7.51 25.97
CA LYS A 100 12.24 7.68 27.23
C LYS A 100 13.68 7.18 27.12
N SER A 101 13.93 6.08 26.43
CA SER A 101 15.29 5.57 26.17
C SER A 101 16.08 6.50 25.25
N LEU A 102 15.44 7.09 24.23
CA LEU A 102 16.10 8.07 23.36
C LEU A 102 16.38 9.39 24.10
N GLN A 103 15.47 9.82 24.98
CA GLN A 103 15.65 11.00 25.84
C GLN A 103 16.72 10.78 26.91
N SER A 104 16.81 9.59 27.52
CA SER A 104 17.86 9.27 28.51
C SER A 104 19.25 9.27 27.90
N LEU A 105 19.36 8.98 26.60
CA LEU A 105 20.59 9.12 25.82
C LEU A 105 20.93 10.57 25.47
N SER A 106 20.12 11.56 25.87
CA SER A 106 20.29 13.00 25.58
C SER A 106 20.47 13.29 24.08
N LEU A 107 19.85 12.46 23.23
CA LEU A 107 20.00 12.58 21.78
C LEU A 107 19.24 13.79 21.25
N SER A 108 19.88 14.52 20.35
CA SER A 108 19.19 15.57 19.60
C SER A 108 18.13 14.95 18.68
N TRP A 109 17.04 15.68 18.44
CA TRP A 109 15.93 15.21 17.61
C TRP A 109 16.37 14.72 16.20
N PRO A 110 17.39 15.29 15.52
CA PRO A 110 17.82 14.77 14.22
C PRO A 110 18.43 13.36 14.32
N VAL A 111 19.15 13.06 15.41
CA VAL A 111 19.74 11.73 15.61
C VAL A 111 18.65 10.72 15.92
N ALA A 112 17.69 11.08 16.80
CA ALA A 112 16.53 10.25 17.09
C ALA A 112 15.69 9.97 15.82
N PHE A 113 15.50 10.97 14.96
CA PHE A 113 14.84 10.83 13.67
C PHE A 113 15.52 9.79 12.78
N VAL A 114 16.84 9.87 12.61
CA VAL A 114 17.59 8.90 11.78
C VAL A 114 17.47 7.48 12.34
N ILE A 115 17.61 7.31 13.65
CA ILE A 115 17.51 5.99 14.31
C ILE A 115 16.12 5.39 14.13
N LEU A 116 15.07 6.18 14.36
CA LEU A 116 13.69 5.74 14.22
C LEU A 116 13.36 5.40 12.76
N GLN A 117 13.80 6.21 11.79
CA GLN A 117 13.62 5.92 10.36
C GLN A 117 14.37 4.68 9.90
N ALA A 118 15.60 4.47 10.36
CA ALA A 118 16.36 3.27 10.06
C ALA A 118 15.69 2.03 10.65
N SER A 119 15.21 2.12 11.90
CA SER A 119 14.51 1.04 12.58
C SER A 119 13.20 0.69 11.88
N TYR A 120 12.41 1.69 11.48
CA TYR A 120 11.17 1.51 10.71
C TYR A 120 11.46 0.79 9.38
N PHE A 121 12.50 1.20 8.67
CA PHE A 121 12.92 0.57 7.41
C PHE A 121 13.33 -0.90 7.61
N LEU A 122 14.16 -1.18 8.62
CA LEU A 122 14.71 -2.52 8.85
C LEU A 122 13.67 -3.51 9.38
N ILE A 123 12.71 -3.07 10.18
CA ILE A 123 11.62 -3.94 10.65
C ILE A 123 10.80 -4.47 9.47
N HIS A 124 10.81 -3.79 8.32
CA HIS A 124 10.09 -4.25 7.14
C HIS A 124 10.59 -5.59 6.59
N TYR A 125 11.83 -6.00 6.88
CA TYR A 125 12.29 -7.36 6.57
C TYR A 125 11.44 -8.46 7.23
N LEU A 126 10.70 -8.14 8.29
CA LEU A 126 9.82 -9.06 9.01
C LEU A 126 8.37 -9.02 8.50
N PHE A 127 8.05 -8.14 7.54
CA PHE A 127 6.70 -7.95 7.02
C PHE A 127 6.62 -8.37 5.55
N ALA A 128 5.56 -9.12 5.24
CA ALA A 128 5.24 -9.52 3.86
C ALA A 128 4.37 -8.50 3.11
N SER A 129 4.17 -7.30 3.66
CA SER A 129 3.24 -6.32 3.09
C SER A 129 3.54 -4.91 3.58
N GLN A 130 3.70 -3.96 2.64
CA GLN A 130 3.79 -2.53 2.94
C GLN A 130 2.60 -2.02 3.74
N THR A 131 1.38 -2.30 3.29
CA THR A 131 0.17 -1.81 3.96
C THR A 131 0.00 -2.48 5.32
N GLY A 132 0.45 -3.73 5.49
CA GLY A 132 0.46 -4.42 6.79
C GLY A 132 1.42 -3.76 7.78
N HIS A 133 2.63 -3.42 7.33
CA HIS A 133 3.61 -2.68 8.12
C HIS A 133 3.07 -1.30 8.51
N VAL A 134 2.53 -0.53 7.56
CA VAL A 134 1.96 0.81 7.82
C VAL A 134 0.83 0.72 8.84
N GLY A 135 -0.11 -0.21 8.64
CA GLY A 135 -1.23 -0.41 9.55
C GLY A 135 -0.76 -0.69 10.99
N ALA A 136 0.26 -1.52 11.16
CA ALA A 136 0.77 -1.93 12.47
C ALA A 136 1.63 -0.88 13.17
N LEU A 137 2.49 -0.17 12.43
CA LEU A 137 3.62 0.55 13.03
C LEU A 137 3.63 2.05 12.74
N TYR A 138 2.89 2.54 11.74
CA TYR A 138 2.98 3.95 11.35
C TYR A 138 2.58 4.90 12.47
N SER A 139 1.44 4.66 13.13
CA SER A 139 0.96 5.49 14.26
C SER A 139 1.94 5.47 15.44
N ALA A 140 2.50 4.29 15.74
CA ALA A 140 3.50 4.10 16.79
C ALA A 140 4.77 4.91 16.54
N PHE A 141 5.33 4.78 15.34
CA PHE A 141 6.55 5.48 14.95
C PHE A 141 6.33 6.98 14.81
N LEU A 142 5.17 7.41 14.33
CA LEU A 142 4.83 8.84 14.29
C LEU A 142 4.78 9.42 15.72
N ALA A 143 4.15 8.72 16.67
CA ALA A 143 4.14 9.13 18.07
C ALA A 143 5.54 9.20 18.68
N MET A 144 6.42 8.24 18.37
CA MET A 144 7.82 8.25 18.82
C MET A 144 8.61 9.44 18.25
N HIS A 145 8.43 9.77 16.97
CA HIS A 145 9.06 10.93 16.35
C HIS A 145 8.61 12.24 17.01
N LEU A 146 7.30 12.41 17.23
CA LEU A 146 6.75 13.58 17.90
C LEU A 146 7.27 13.71 19.35
N ALA A 147 7.34 12.60 20.08
CA ALA A 147 7.90 12.57 21.45
C ALA A 147 9.41 12.86 21.51
N ALA A 148 10.13 12.61 20.41
CA ALA A 148 11.55 12.96 20.25
C ALA A 148 11.77 14.41 19.79
N GLY A 149 10.71 15.20 19.60
CA GLY A 149 10.78 16.61 19.18
C GLY A 149 10.92 16.82 17.67
N VAL A 150 10.65 15.79 16.85
CA VAL A 150 10.70 15.91 15.39
C VAL A 150 9.47 16.70 14.90
N PRO A 151 9.63 17.65 13.95
CA PRO A 151 8.50 18.35 13.33
C PRO A 151 7.49 17.36 12.72
N GLY A 152 6.20 17.50 13.04
CA GLY A 152 5.18 16.49 12.71
C GLY A 152 5.00 16.22 11.22
N VAL A 153 5.03 17.25 10.38
CA VAL A 153 4.95 17.09 8.91
C VAL A 153 6.16 16.34 8.38
N LEU A 154 7.36 16.65 8.89
CA LEU A 154 8.58 15.94 8.50
C LEU A 154 8.50 14.46 8.89
N ALA A 155 8.07 14.16 10.11
CA ALA A 155 7.93 12.78 10.59
C ALA A 155 6.91 11.98 9.74
N ALA A 156 5.74 12.55 9.48
CA ALA A 156 4.70 11.90 8.69
C ALA A 156 5.15 11.64 7.24
N MET A 157 5.68 12.66 6.57
CA MET A 157 6.16 12.53 5.20
C MET A 157 7.35 11.56 5.11
N ALA A 158 8.29 11.63 6.05
CA ALA A 158 9.45 10.74 6.07
C ALA A 158 9.03 9.27 6.27
N LEU A 159 8.08 8.98 7.16
CA LEU A 159 7.53 7.63 7.31
C LEU A 159 6.85 7.16 6.02
N ALA A 160 6.03 8.02 5.39
CA ALA A 160 5.36 7.70 4.14
C ALA A 160 6.36 7.41 3.00
N TYR A 161 7.43 8.20 2.87
CA TYR A 161 8.47 7.93 1.87
C TYR A 161 9.27 6.67 2.18
N ASN A 162 9.60 6.44 3.45
CA ASN A 162 10.29 5.22 3.91
C ASN A 162 9.48 3.97 3.57
N THR A 163 8.16 4.03 3.73
CA THR A 163 7.25 2.97 3.29
C THR A 163 7.44 2.62 1.83
N ASN A 164 7.39 3.62 0.95
CA ASN A 164 7.59 3.38 -0.48
C ASN A 164 8.99 2.79 -0.79
N LEU A 165 10.03 3.20 -0.06
CA LEU A 165 11.40 2.72 -0.25
C LEU A 165 11.57 1.26 0.22
N PHE A 166 10.97 0.85 1.33
CA PHE A 166 11.12 -0.54 1.79
C PHE A 166 10.36 -1.55 0.94
N GLY A 167 9.47 -1.09 0.05
CA GLY A 167 8.74 -1.93 -0.90
C GLY A 167 9.59 -2.66 -1.94
N SER A 168 10.90 -2.40 -1.97
CA SER A 168 11.87 -3.00 -2.89
C SER A 168 12.94 -3.85 -2.21
N ILE A 169 12.85 -4.13 -0.91
CA ILE A 169 13.94 -4.81 -0.16
C ILE A 169 13.88 -6.32 -0.20
N THR A 170 12.67 -6.90 -0.32
CA THR A 170 12.48 -8.35 -0.48
C THR A 170 11.47 -8.65 -1.58
N HIS A 171 11.52 -9.86 -2.13
CA HIS A 171 10.61 -10.33 -3.18
C HIS A 171 9.12 -10.37 -2.75
N TYR A 172 8.86 -10.35 -1.44
CA TYR A 172 7.51 -10.31 -0.86
C TYR A 172 7.17 -8.98 -0.18
N SER A 173 8.07 -8.00 -0.16
CA SER A 173 7.90 -6.75 0.62
C SER A 173 6.63 -5.95 0.23
N SER A 174 6.18 -6.09 -1.01
CA SER A 174 5.00 -5.41 -1.51
C SER A 174 4.23 -6.29 -2.49
N GLY A 175 2.93 -5.99 -2.67
CA GLY A 175 2.12 -6.65 -3.70
C GLY A 175 2.72 -6.45 -5.10
N GLN A 176 3.30 -5.26 -5.35
CA GLN A 176 4.02 -4.97 -6.58
C GLN A 176 5.25 -5.89 -6.74
N ALA A 177 6.10 -6.00 -5.71
CA ALA A 177 7.26 -6.87 -5.73
C ALA A 177 6.88 -8.34 -5.92
N ALA A 178 5.84 -8.82 -5.23
CA ALA A 178 5.36 -10.19 -5.36
C ALA A 178 4.88 -10.51 -6.78
N VAL A 179 4.18 -9.58 -7.44
CA VAL A 179 3.77 -9.73 -8.85
C VAL A 179 4.99 -9.74 -9.79
N TYR A 180 5.95 -8.84 -9.57
CA TYR A 180 7.16 -8.76 -10.38
C TYR A 180 8.06 -10.02 -10.26
N TYR A 181 8.19 -10.58 -9.06
CA TYR A 181 8.97 -11.80 -8.82
C TYR A 181 8.20 -13.08 -9.14
N GLY A 182 6.87 -13.07 -9.02
CA GLY A 182 5.99 -14.18 -9.38
C GLY A 182 5.79 -14.32 -10.88
N GLY A 183 5.83 -13.22 -11.62
CA GLY A 183 6.04 -13.25 -13.07
C GLY A 183 7.42 -13.84 -13.34
N ALA A 184 7.52 -14.94 -14.08
CA ALA A 184 8.76 -15.67 -14.38
C ALA A 184 9.80 -14.87 -15.23
N PHE A 185 9.77 -13.54 -15.16
CA PHE A 185 10.68 -12.61 -15.83
C PHE A 185 12.04 -12.50 -15.13
N LEU A 186 12.09 -12.60 -13.80
CA LEU A 186 13.33 -12.38 -13.03
C LEU A 186 14.08 -13.66 -12.69
N PHE A 187 13.37 -14.78 -12.56
CA PHE A 187 13.97 -16.11 -12.46
C PHE A 187 13.35 -17.00 -13.54
N PRO A 188 14.06 -17.29 -14.65
CA PRO A 188 13.66 -18.38 -15.52
C PRO A 188 13.53 -19.63 -14.66
N ARG A 189 12.46 -20.41 -14.82
CA ARG A 189 12.39 -21.76 -14.24
C ARG A 189 13.55 -22.57 -14.83
N THR A 190 14.69 -22.60 -14.16
CA THR A 190 15.76 -23.53 -14.45
C THR A 190 15.44 -24.84 -13.73
N LEU A 191 14.99 -25.80 -14.54
CA LEU A 191 14.88 -27.25 -14.32
C LEU A 191 13.84 -27.72 -13.27
#